data_AF-A0A1W9UFQ6-F1
#
_entry.id   AF-A0A1W9UFQ6-F1
#
_cell.length_a   1.000
_cell.length_b   1.000
_cell.length_c   1.000
_cell.angle_alpha   90.00
_cell.angle_beta   90.00
_cell.angle_gamma   90.00
#
_symmetry.space_group_name_H-M   'P 1'
#
loop_
_entity.id
_entity.type
_entity.pdbx_description
1 polymer ?
#
loop_
_entity_poly.entity_id
_entity_poly.type
_entity_poly.pdbx_seq_one_letter_code
_entity_poly.pdbx_strand_id
1 'polypeptide(L)' 'MKFCKLLLLASMLSMLNGCLFTKVVTVPMRLGGAALSIIPVAGNSAHDAIDETAEIIDEVPI' A
#
# COMPACT_ATOMS: atom_id res chain seq x y z
N MET A 1 -4.42 -27.56 -32.34
CA MET A 1 -5.13 -26.28 -32.04
C MET A 1 -5.90 -26.29 -30.72
N LYS A 2 -6.59 -27.37 -30.31
CA LYS A 2 -7.33 -27.42 -29.03
C LYS A 2 -6.42 -27.42 -27.78
N PHE A 3 -5.28 -28.12 -27.86
CA PHE A 3 -4.32 -28.22 -26.75
C PHE A 3 -3.62 -26.88 -26.42
N CYS A 4 -3.23 -26.10 -27.45
CA CYS A 4 -2.67 -24.76 -27.25
C CYS A 4 -3.66 -23.81 -26.55
N LYS A 5 -4.95 -23.88 -26.89
CA LYS A 5 -6.00 -23.11 -26.21
C LYS A 5 -6.17 -23.52 -24.75
N LEU A 6 -6.07 -24.82 -24.46
CA LEU A 6 -6.17 -25.35 -23.09
C LEU A 6 -4.98 -24.91 -22.22
N LEU A 7 -3.77 -24.95 -22.76
CA LEU A 7 -2.55 -24.48 -22.08
C LEU A 7 -2.63 -22.97 -21.77
N LEU A 8 -3.10 -22.17 -22.72
CA LEU A 8 -3.24 -20.73 -22.56
C LEU A 8 -4.30 -20.38 -21.52
N LEU A 9 -5.41 -21.11 -21.50
CA LEU A 9 -6.46 -20.97 -20.48
C LEU A 9 -5.92 -21.32 -19.07
N ALA A 10 -5.19 -22.43 -18.93
CA ALA A 10 -4.56 -22.82 -17.66
C ALA A 10 -3.57 -21.76 -17.14
N SER A 11 -2.78 -21.16 -18.03
CA SER A 11 -1.87 -20.07 -17.68
C SER A 11 -2.59 -18.83 -17.16
N MET A 12 -3.72 -18.45 -17.78
CA MET A 12 -4.52 -17.30 -17.32
C MET A 12 -5.18 -17.56 -15.96
N LEU A 13 -5.70 -18.77 -15.72
CA LEU A 13 -6.26 -19.14 -14.41
C LEU A 13 -5.18 -19.14 -13.31
N SER A 14 -3.95 -19.51 -13.63
CA SER A 14 -2.84 -19.46 -12.68
C SER A 14 -2.48 -18.01 -12.29
N MET A 15 -2.50 -17.08 -13.25
CA MET A 15 -2.30 -15.65 -12.97
C MET A 15 -3.41 -15.04 -12.11
N LEU A 16 -4.66 -15.51 -12.24
CA LEU A 16 -5.78 -15.10 -11.39
C LEU A 16 -5.56 -15.44 -9.91
N ASN A 17 -4.89 -16.56 -9.61
CA ASN A 17 -4.49 -16.91 -8.23
C ASN A 17 -3.44 -15.94 -7.68
N GLY A 18 -2.54 -15.43 -8.53
CA GLY A 18 -1.56 -14.39 -8.16
C GLY A 18 -2.22 -13.08 -7.72
N CYS A 19 -3.38 -12.73 -8.29
CA CYS A 19 -4.17 -11.56 -7.87
C CYS A 19 -4.76 -11.73 -6.46
N LEU A 20 -5.16 -12.94 -6.08
CA LEU A 20 -5.63 -13.22 -4.71
C LEU A 20 -4.48 -13.13 -3.71
N PHE A 21 -3.32 -13.72 -4.04
CA PHE A 21 -2.14 -13.65 -3.18
C PHE A 21 -1.69 -12.21 -2.93
N THR A 22 -1.61 -11.41 -4.00
CA THR A 22 -1.26 -9.99 -3.88
C THR A 22 -2.31 -9.20 -3.09
N LYS A 23 -3.60 -9.49 -3.24
CA LYS A 23 -4.64 -8.90 -2.37
C LYS A 23 -4.46 -9.29 -0.90
N VAL A 24 -4.21 -10.56 -0.60
CA VAL A 24 -4.03 -11.07 0.77
C VAL A 24 -2.82 -10.42 1.45
N VAL A 25 -1.76 -10.10 0.70
CA VAL A 25 -0.58 -9.42 1.26
C VAL A 25 -0.78 -7.90 1.37
N THR A 26 -1.36 -7.26 0.35
CA THR A 26 -1.47 -5.80 0.29
C THR A 26 -2.58 -5.23 1.16
N VAL A 27 -3.68 -5.96 1.38
CA VAL A 27 -4.79 -5.49 2.22
C VAL A 27 -4.38 -5.33 3.69
N PRO A 28 -3.71 -6.30 4.34
CA PRO A 28 -3.18 -6.12 5.69
C PRO A 28 -2.19 -4.96 5.82
N MET A 29 -1.35 -4.73 4.80
CA MET A 29 -0.42 -3.59 4.81
C MET A 29 -1.16 -2.25 4.88
N ARG A 30 -2.26 -2.10 4.11
CA ARG A 30 -3.08 -0.87 4.16
C ARG A 30 -3.86 -0.75 5.46
N LEU A 31 -4.42 -1.85 5.96
CA LEU A 31 -5.15 -1.87 7.23
C LEU A 31 -4.22 -1.59 8.42
N GLY A 32 -3.02 -2.18 8.40
CA GLY A 32 -1.97 -1.95 9.40
C GLY A 32 -1.52 -0.50 9.44
N GLY A 33 -1.29 0.12 8.28
CA GLY A 33 -0.98 1.56 8.21
C GLY A 33 -2.09 2.43 8.81
N ALA A 34 -3.35 2.15 8.50
CA ALA A 34 -4.48 2.86 9.08
C ALA A 34 -4.57 2.68 10.60
N ALA A 35 -4.40 1.45 11.09
CA ALA A 35 -4.41 1.14 12.52
C ALA A 35 -3.24 1.81 13.27
N LEU A 36 -2.04 1.81 12.69
CA LEU A 36 -0.87 2.47 13.26
C LEU A 36 -1.05 4.00 13.32
N SER A 37 -1.75 4.62 12.36
CA SER A 37 -1.99 6.07 12.40
C SER A 37 -2.86 6.54 13.57
N ILE A 38 -3.66 5.64 14.14
CA ILE A 38 -4.51 5.93 15.32
C ILE A 38 -3.67 5.88 16.60
N ILE A 39 -2.49 5.26 16.57
CA ILE A 39 -1.63 5.13 17.76
C ILE A 39 -0.96 6.48 18.01
N PRO A 40 -1.18 7.11 19.18
CA PRO A 40 -0.66 8.45 19.47
C PRO A 40 0.87 8.54 19.37
N VAL A 41 1.58 7.45 19.63
CA VAL A 41 3.05 7.39 19.51
C VAL A 41 3.52 7.58 18.07
N ALA A 42 2.88 6.89 17.11
CA ALA A 42 3.24 6.99 15.69
C ALA A 42 2.58 8.20 15.01
N GLY A 43 1.34 8.51 15.38
CA GLY A 43 0.58 9.65 14.87
C GLY A 43 1.21 10.99 15.26
N ASN A 44 1.55 11.19 16.55
CA ASN A 44 2.17 12.44 16.99
C ASN A 44 3.59 12.57 16.43
N SER A 45 4.40 11.50 16.42
CA SER A 45 5.74 11.57 15.82
C SER A 45 5.70 11.96 14.33
N ALA A 46 4.70 11.48 13.59
CA ALA A 46 4.51 11.87 12.20
C ALA A 46 4.00 13.31 12.07
N HIS A 47 3.07 13.74 12.94
CA HIS A 47 2.55 15.10 12.95
C HIS A 47 3.62 16.12 13.30
N ASP A 48 4.38 15.91 14.38
CA ASP A 48 5.44 16.80 14.86
C ASP A 48 6.54 17.00 13.79
N ALA A 49 6.92 15.93 13.09
CA ALA A 49 7.91 16.01 12.00
C ALA A 49 7.39 16.82 10.79
N ILE A 50 6.09 16.72 10.50
CA ILE A 50 5.46 17.50 9.44
C ILE A 50 5.35 18.97 9.86
N ASP A 51 5.00 19.23 11.12
CA ASP A 51 4.80 20.57 11.67
C ASP A 51 6.12 21.35 11.70
N GLU A 52 7.22 20.74 12.17
CA GLU A 52 8.56 21.34 12.13
C GLU A 52 8.98 21.72 10.70
N THR A 53 8.68 20.85 9.74
CA THR A 53 9.00 21.13 8.33
C THR A 53 8.13 22.26 7.78
N ALA A 54 6.85 22.32 8.16
CA ALA A 54 5.93 23.36 7.73
C ALA A 54 6.34 24.73 8.29
N GLU A 55 6.75 24.80 9.56
CA GLU A 55 7.19 26.03 10.22
C GLU A 55 8.44 26.61 9.55
N ILE A 56 9.40 25.76 9.16
CA ILE A 56 10.58 26.17 8.38
C ILE A 56 10.19 26.75 7.01
N ILE A 57 9.15 26.21 6.37
CA ILE A 57 8.67 26.68 5.06
C ILE A 57 7.91 28.00 5.20
N ASP A 58 7.09 28.16 6.25
CA ASP A 58 6.34 29.39 6.53
C ASP A 58 7.27 30.58 6.87
N GLU A 59 8.44 30.33 7.46
CA GLU A 59 9.47 31.36 7.70
C GLU A 59 10.17 31.83 6.42
N VAL A 60 10.05 31.10 5.30
CA VAL A 60 10.63 31.53 4.03
C VAL A 60 9.82 32.72 3.50
N PRO A 61 10.42 33.92 3.36
CA PRO A 61 9.75 35.07 2.79
C PRO A 61 9.77 34.95 1.26
N ILE A 62 8.85 34.16 0.70
CA ILE A 62 8.53 34.11 -0.74
C ILE A 62 7.27 34.91 -1.06
#